data_AF-A0A353GIH5-F1
#
_entry.id   AF-A0A353GIH5-F1
#
_cell.length_a   1.000
_cell.length_b   1.000
_cell.length_c   1.000
_cell.angle_alpha   90.00
_cell.angle_beta   90.00
_cell.angle_gamma   90.00
#
_symmetry.space_group_name_H-M   'P 1'
#
loop_
_entity.id
_entity.type
_entity.pdbx_description
1 polymer ?
#
loop_
_entity_poly.entity_id
_entity_poly.type
_entity_poly.pdbx_seq_one_letter_code
_entity_poly.pdbx_strand_id
1 'polypeptide(L)'
;MNQSNHQRLHSLTDNKVIRSFTFALLLSASFLLAGCSWLKEPFTDAEKKPQLEMKVAGVKPVYRPGELVVCSIQLTNITSKKITAVGPMVVSPTKGNKVGGPESTLRFQFLNKATGLDVRRLPVTPAKGDTDGAVMALAGKESSTPKNFYFTTLTLDPGDYALQVAYKPRILEGKDTSEQDQIISAPINFKVAGEPMWKRDRDGVLLQEEAIALAQADYAKPVEKVETQLRENEMGLLEWLVTLEKTPADTIGGQSPVKVYLINAYSGRIFRDQKAVGATPLPNQAAKPGAAQSAAPAAQPKPAAAPAPAAQPVVSAPVKPAATPVAAPQPAATPAPQPAAQPVVTPAPTPQAKAETKVFMPDPVADVPVGGKTVPPAAPPAAGAAKN
;
A
#
# COMPACT_ATOMS: atom_id res chain seq x y z
N MET A 1 -27.58 38.45 -15.72
CA MET A 1 -28.73 37.59 -15.35
C MET A 1 -28.20 36.16 -15.28
N ASN A 2 -28.11 35.43 -14.18
CA ASN A 2 -28.69 35.52 -12.85
C ASN A 2 -27.63 35.03 -11.84
N GLN A 3 -27.50 35.74 -10.73
CA GLN A 3 -26.52 35.51 -9.65
C GLN A 3 -27.04 34.49 -8.62
N SER A 4 -26.11 34.03 -7.78
CA SER A 4 -26.29 33.74 -6.34
C SER A 4 -26.74 32.34 -5.93
N ASN A 5 -25.80 31.57 -5.37
CA ASN A 5 -26.00 30.90 -4.08
C ASN A 5 -24.66 30.54 -3.41
N HIS A 6 -24.13 31.47 -2.61
CA HIS A 6 -23.12 31.18 -1.59
C HIS A 6 -23.60 31.78 -0.27
N GLN A 7 -23.83 30.95 0.74
CA GLN A 7 -23.94 31.41 2.11
C GLN A 7 -23.50 30.34 3.12
N ARG A 8 -22.94 30.88 4.21
CA ARG A 8 -22.64 30.30 5.54
C ARG A 8 -21.34 29.50 5.68
N LEU A 9 -20.30 30.21 6.11
CA LEU A 9 -19.43 29.75 7.19
C LEU A 9 -19.22 30.88 8.21
N HIS A 10 -19.11 30.45 9.46
CA HIS A 10 -19.25 31.22 10.68
C HIS A 10 -18.08 32.17 10.95
N SER A 11 -18.42 33.37 11.44
CA SER A 11 -17.52 34.32 12.07
C SER A 11 -17.36 33.98 13.55
N LEU A 12 -16.15 33.70 13.99
CA LEU A 12 -15.74 33.75 15.40
C LEU A 12 -14.29 34.21 15.44
N THR A 13 -14.07 35.44 15.93
CA THR A 13 -13.09 35.75 17.00
C THR A 13 -13.01 37.27 17.15
N ASP A 14 -13.81 37.81 18.06
CA ASP A 14 -13.50 39.09 18.70
C ASP A 14 -12.91 38.80 20.08
N ASN A 15 -11.62 39.08 20.18
CA ASN A 15 -10.86 39.18 21.41
C ASN A 15 -11.06 40.61 21.93
N LYS A 16 -11.57 40.76 23.16
CA LYS A 16 -11.00 41.68 24.18
C LYS A 16 -11.90 41.82 25.41
N VAL A 17 -11.21 41.93 26.55
CA VAL A 17 -11.37 42.97 27.61
C VAL A 17 -11.99 42.55 28.97
N ILE A 18 -11.15 42.76 30.01
CA ILE A 18 -11.41 43.20 31.41
C ILE A 18 -11.76 42.09 32.42
N ARG A 19 -10.79 41.67 33.26
CA ARG A 19 -10.30 42.22 34.56
C ARG A 19 -11.09 41.67 35.77
N SER A 20 -10.31 41.16 36.71
CA SER A 20 -10.46 41.30 38.17
C SER A 20 -11.72 40.76 38.83
N PHE A 21 -11.60 39.67 39.59
CA PHE A 21 -12.16 39.59 40.94
C PHE A 21 -11.39 38.56 41.78
N THR A 22 -10.53 39.08 42.65
CA THR A 22 -9.93 38.39 43.79
C THR A 22 -10.83 38.63 45.01
N PHE A 23 -10.78 37.73 45.99
CA PHE A 23 -11.42 37.76 47.32
C PHE A 23 -12.87 37.23 47.44
N ALA A 24 -12.99 35.98 47.90
CA ALA A 24 -13.79 35.66 49.08
C ALA A 24 -13.26 34.37 49.72
N LEU A 25 -12.82 34.55 50.96
CA LEU A 25 -12.14 33.63 51.85
C LEU A 25 -13.19 32.89 52.71
N LEU A 26 -12.94 31.61 53.00
CA LEU A 26 -13.35 30.86 54.21
C LEU A 26 -14.84 30.87 54.62
N LEU A 27 -15.53 29.73 54.48
CA LEU A 27 -16.41 29.12 55.50
C LEU A 27 -17.13 27.88 54.97
N SER A 28 -16.68 26.69 55.38
CA SER A 28 -17.53 25.53 55.74
C SER A 28 -16.66 24.29 55.96
N ALA A 29 -16.10 24.23 57.17
CA ALA A 29 -15.74 22.95 57.76
C ALA A 29 -17.01 22.16 58.10
N SER A 30 -16.87 20.84 58.05
CA SER A 30 -17.65 19.88 58.85
C SER A 30 -19.07 19.54 58.39
N PHE A 31 -19.17 18.61 57.44
CA PHE A 31 -20.17 17.55 57.53
C PHE A 31 -19.49 16.18 57.56
N LEU A 32 -19.47 15.63 58.77
CA LEU A 32 -19.45 14.21 59.06
C LEU A 32 -20.57 13.53 58.28
N LEU A 33 -20.24 12.67 57.33
CA LEU A 33 -21.07 11.53 56.96
C LEU A 33 -20.18 10.28 56.90
N ALA A 34 -20.10 9.63 58.05
CA ALA A 34 -19.91 8.19 58.11
C ALA A 34 -21.14 7.55 57.43
N GLY A 35 -20.92 6.88 56.30
CA GLY A 35 -21.97 6.16 55.59
C GLY A 35 -21.76 6.15 54.08
N CYS A 36 -20.91 5.24 53.60
CA CYS A 36 -20.97 4.55 52.30
C CYS A 36 -19.63 3.83 52.03
N SER A 37 -19.32 2.76 52.76
CA SER A 37 -18.26 1.80 52.37
C SER A 37 -18.66 0.91 51.17
N TRP A 38 -19.59 1.39 50.35
CA TRP A 38 -19.93 0.86 49.04
C TRP A 38 -19.54 1.85 47.93
N LEU A 39 -18.54 2.70 48.20
CA LEU A 39 -17.71 3.25 47.13
C LEU A 39 -17.05 2.06 46.44
N LYS A 40 -17.72 1.59 45.39
CA LYS A 40 -17.14 0.87 44.25
C LYS A 40 -15.69 1.32 44.17
N GLU A 41 -14.76 0.38 44.36
CA GLU A 41 -13.40 0.58 43.89
C GLU A 41 -13.54 1.26 42.54
N PRO A 42 -12.94 2.45 42.33
CA PRO A 42 -12.99 3.05 41.02
C PRO A 42 -12.60 1.92 40.09
N PHE A 43 -13.47 1.62 39.11
CA PHE A 43 -13.05 0.88 37.94
C PHE A 43 -11.89 1.72 37.40
N THR A 44 -10.70 1.48 37.92
CA THR A 44 -9.45 1.68 37.23
C THR A 44 -9.61 0.70 36.10
N ASP A 45 -10.27 1.17 35.03
CA ASP A 45 -9.98 0.73 33.68
C ASP A 45 -8.47 0.78 33.62
N ALA A 46 -7.85 -0.34 33.97
CA ALA A 46 -6.43 -0.51 33.94
C ALA A 46 -6.12 -0.33 32.46
N GLU A 47 -5.71 0.90 32.13
CA GLU A 47 -5.44 1.37 30.79
C GLU A 47 -4.73 0.23 30.08
N LYS A 48 -5.46 -0.43 29.16
CA LYS A 48 -5.01 -1.69 28.58
C LYS A 48 -3.81 -1.33 27.72
N LYS A 49 -2.62 -1.42 28.33
CA LYS A 49 -1.38 -1.08 27.66
C LYS A 49 -1.31 -1.88 26.35
N PRO A 50 -0.95 -1.24 25.24
CA PRO A 50 -0.84 -1.94 23.97
C PRO A 50 0.08 -3.15 24.16
N GLN A 51 -0.36 -4.32 23.68
CA GLN A 51 0.45 -5.52 23.82
C GLN A 51 1.37 -5.75 22.60
N LEU A 52 1.04 -5.08 21.50
CA LEU A 52 1.79 -5.12 20.26
C LEU A 52 2.29 -3.71 19.91
N GLU A 53 3.48 -3.65 19.32
CA GLU A 53 4.02 -2.48 18.65
C GLU A 53 4.11 -2.76 17.15
N MET A 54 3.86 -1.74 16.33
CA MET A 54 3.93 -1.86 14.87
C MET A 54 5.09 -1.03 14.32
N LYS A 55 5.99 -1.71 13.60
CA LYS A 55 7.05 -1.08 12.81
C LYS A 55 6.67 -1.08 11.33
N VAL A 56 6.80 0.09 10.72
CA VAL A 56 6.56 0.28 9.28
C VAL A 56 7.87 0.69 8.61
N ALA A 57 8.24 0.02 7.52
CA ALA A 57 9.49 0.22 6.80
C ALA A 57 9.34 0.03 5.28
N GLY A 58 10.42 0.19 4.52
CA GLY A 58 10.46 -0.05 3.06
C GLY A 58 10.05 1.14 2.18
N VAL A 59 9.45 2.18 2.78
CA VAL A 59 9.09 3.41 2.07
C VAL A 59 10.33 4.28 1.85
N LYS A 60 10.62 4.60 0.59
CA LYS A 60 11.72 5.49 0.20
C LYS A 60 11.32 6.96 0.44
N PRO A 61 12.29 7.84 0.70
CA PRO A 61 12.00 9.28 0.81
C PRO A 61 11.57 9.90 -0.51
N VAL A 62 12.00 9.35 -1.65
CA VAL A 62 11.70 9.85 -3.00
C VAL A 62 11.36 8.68 -3.92
N TYR A 63 10.29 8.84 -4.71
CA TYR A 63 9.82 7.95 -5.75
C TYR A 63 9.69 8.69 -7.07
N ARG A 64 9.87 7.99 -8.19
CA ARG A 64 9.49 8.49 -9.52
C ARG A 64 8.02 8.22 -9.82
N PRO A 65 7.38 9.02 -10.70
CA PRO A 65 6.01 8.73 -11.07
C PRO A 65 5.84 7.32 -11.68
N GLY A 66 4.85 6.57 -11.22
CA GLY A 66 4.60 5.17 -11.59
C GLY A 66 5.51 4.13 -10.92
N GLU A 67 6.40 4.54 -10.00
CA GLU A 67 7.22 3.62 -9.22
C GLU A 67 6.43 2.88 -8.14
N LEU A 68 6.71 1.58 -8.00
CA LEU A 68 6.09 0.74 -6.99
C LEU A 68 6.53 1.17 -5.58
N VAL A 69 5.56 1.46 -4.71
CA VAL A 69 5.81 1.65 -3.27
C VAL A 69 5.68 0.30 -2.58
N VAL A 70 6.71 -0.06 -1.80
CA VAL A 70 6.72 -1.28 -0.98
C VAL A 70 6.68 -0.86 0.49
N CYS A 71 5.62 -1.25 1.19
CA CYS A 71 5.47 -1.01 2.62
C CYS A 71 5.61 -2.33 3.37
N SER A 72 6.60 -2.44 4.24
CA SER A 72 6.81 -3.61 5.09
C SER A 72 6.27 -3.34 6.49
N ILE A 73 5.43 -4.23 7.00
CA ILE A 73 4.84 -4.15 8.34
C ILE A 73 5.35 -5.31 9.18
N GLN A 74 5.89 -4.99 10.35
CA GLN A 74 6.31 -5.96 11.36
C GLN A 74 5.62 -5.64 12.68
N LEU A 75 5.13 -6.66 13.37
CA LEU A 75 4.51 -6.52 14.68
C LEU A 75 5.42 -7.14 15.74
N THR A 76 5.59 -6.46 16.85
CA THR A 76 6.43 -6.90 17.96
C THR A 76 5.59 -7.04 19.21
N ASN A 77 5.65 -8.21 19.86
CA ASN A 77 5.04 -8.41 21.17
C ASN A 77 5.88 -7.71 22.23
N ILE A 78 5.38 -6.60 22.77
CA ILE A 78 6.10 -5.81 23.77
C ILE A 78 5.88 -6.32 25.19
N THR A 79 5.07 -7.35 25.39
CA THR A 79 4.87 -8.00 26.70
C THR A 79 5.91 -9.10 26.93
N SER A 80 5.94 -9.64 28.15
CA SER A 80 6.72 -10.84 28.48
C SER A 80 5.94 -12.15 28.23
N LYS A 81 4.64 -12.07 27.95
CA LYS A 81 3.77 -13.23 27.77
C LYS A 81 3.65 -13.57 26.30
N LYS A 82 3.39 -14.85 26.00
CA LYS A 82 3.03 -15.27 24.63
C LYS A 82 1.67 -14.70 24.25
N ILE A 83 1.57 -14.19 23.02
CA ILE A 83 0.34 -13.67 22.44
C ILE A 83 0.03 -14.46 21.17
N THR A 84 -1.26 -14.73 20.96
CA THR A 84 -1.77 -15.24 19.68
C THR A 84 -2.65 -14.17 19.06
N ALA A 85 -2.42 -13.80 17.81
CA ALA A 85 -3.10 -12.70 17.16
C ALA A 85 -3.38 -12.98 15.68
N VAL A 86 -4.36 -12.29 15.11
CA VAL A 86 -4.57 -12.29 13.65
C VAL A 86 -3.55 -11.37 12.99
N GLY A 87 -2.78 -11.91 12.05
CA GLY A 87 -1.74 -11.18 11.34
C GLY A 87 -2.23 -9.95 10.55
N PRO A 88 -1.29 -9.11 10.07
CA PRO A 88 -1.61 -7.98 9.21
C PRO A 88 -2.27 -8.45 7.91
N MET A 89 -3.49 -7.98 7.66
CA MET A 89 -4.33 -8.36 6.53
C MET A 89 -5.08 -7.15 5.97
N VAL A 90 -5.12 -7.08 4.63
CA VAL A 90 -6.02 -6.17 3.91
C VAL A 90 -7.05 -7.01 3.17
N VAL A 91 -8.32 -6.79 3.45
CA VAL A 91 -9.41 -7.46 2.74
C VAL A 91 -9.79 -6.62 1.53
N SER A 92 -9.67 -7.21 0.34
CA SER A 92 -10.13 -6.57 -0.89
C SER A 92 -11.67 -6.56 -0.92
N PRO A 93 -12.32 -5.42 -1.14
CA PRO A 93 -13.78 -5.30 -1.15
C PRO A 93 -14.44 -6.04 -2.33
N THR A 94 -13.66 -6.45 -3.34
CA THR A 94 -14.17 -6.93 -4.63
C THR A 94 -14.68 -8.37 -4.60
N LYS A 95 -14.28 -9.20 -3.63
CA LYS A 95 -14.77 -10.59 -3.53
C LYS A 95 -16.00 -10.67 -2.63
N GLY A 96 -17.13 -10.16 -3.14
CA GLY A 96 -18.49 -10.50 -2.71
C GLY A 96 -18.64 -10.73 -1.21
N ASN A 97 -18.15 -9.78 -0.40
CA ASN A 97 -18.11 -9.89 1.05
C ASN A 97 -19.51 -10.26 1.53
N LYS A 98 -19.71 -11.55 1.82
CA LYS A 98 -20.88 -12.00 2.55
C LYS A 98 -20.82 -11.22 3.86
N VAL A 99 -21.94 -10.61 4.23
CA VAL A 99 -22.12 -9.99 5.55
C VAL A 99 -21.64 -11.02 6.59
N GLY A 100 -20.50 -10.76 7.25
CA GLY A 100 -19.81 -11.72 8.14
C GLY A 100 -18.40 -12.18 7.71
N GLY A 101 -17.84 -11.70 6.60
CA GLY A 101 -16.42 -11.92 6.26
C GLY A 101 -15.45 -11.28 7.28
N PRO A 102 -14.19 -11.74 7.36
CA PRO A 102 -13.22 -11.16 8.28
C PRO A 102 -13.01 -9.68 7.94
N GLU A 103 -13.01 -8.80 8.95
CA GLU A 103 -12.69 -7.39 8.71
C GLU A 103 -11.19 -7.25 8.45
N SER A 104 -10.83 -6.26 7.63
CA SER A 104 -9.44 -5.86 7.43
C SER A 104 -8.79 -5.48 8.77
N THR A 105 -7.69 -6.12 9.13
CA THR A 105 -6.92 -5.73 10.33
C THR A 105 -6.04 -4.52 10.05
N LEU A 106 -5.74 -4.23 8.78
CA LEU A 106 -4.98 -3.06 8.37
C LEU A 106 -5.82 -2.02 7.63
N ARG A 107 -5.48 -0.75 7.86
CA ARG A 107 -5.91 0.39 7.07
C ARG A 107 -4.69 1.24 6.72
N PHE A 108 -4.55 1.58 5.45
CA PHE A 108 -3.54 2.51 4.97
C PHE A 108 -4.21 3.85 4.68
N GLN A 109 -3.58 4.93 5.15
CA GLN A 109 -4.00 6.30 4.89
C GLN A 109 -2.87 7.00 4.15
N PHE A 110 -3.21 7.66 3.06
CA PHE A 110 -2.23 8.33 2.21
C PHE A 110 -2.64 9.78 2.06
N LEU A 111 -1.95 10.66 2.75
CA LEU A 111 -2.27 12.08 2.71
C LEU A 111 -1.44 12.74 1.61
N ASN A 112 -2.09 13.31 0.59
CA ASN A 112 -1.44 14.31 -0.26
C ASN A 112 -1.33 15.60 0.55
N LYS A 113 -0.10 16.07 0.80
CA LYS A 113 0.13 17.23 1.68
C LYS A 113 -0.27 18.55 1.05
N ALA A 114 -0.23 18.66 -0.27
CA ALA A 114 -0.61 19.88 -0.98
C ALA A 114 -2.12 20.09 -0.96
N THR A 115 -2.90 19.02 -1.12
CA THR A 115 -4.37 19.10 -1.20
C THR A 115 -5.07 18.75 0.11
N GLY A 116 -4.37 18.11 1.06
CA GLY A 116 -4.96 17.57 2.28
C GLY A 116 -5.90 16.37 2.04
N LEU A 117 -5.93 15.83 0.81
CA LEU A 117 -6.82 14.73 0.46
C LEU A 117 -6.24 13.38 0.90
N ASP A 118 -7.07 12.56 1.54
CA ASP A 118 -6.79 11.14 1.82
C ASP A 118 -7.03 10.31 0.55
N VAL A 119 -5.94 9.83 -0.04
CA VAL A 119 -5.94 9.02 -1.26
C VAL A 119 -6.07 7.55 -0.85
N ARG A 120 -7.30 7.04 -0.84
CA ARG A 120 -7.53 5.63 -0.53
C ARG A 120 -7.11 4.74 -1.70
N ARG A 121 -5.94 4.10 -1.57
CA ARG A 121 -5.49 3.03 -2.46
C ARG A 121 -5.31 1.74 -1.67
N LEU A 122 -5.77 0.65 -2.26
CA LEU A 122 -5.52 -0.69 -1.73
C LEU A 122 -4.19 -1.21 -2.28
N PRO A 123 -3.43 -1.95 -1.46
CA PRO A 123 -2.28 -2.66 -1.98
C PRO A 123 -2.73 -3.74 -2.97
N VAL A 124 -1.85 -4.10 -3.88
CA VAL A 124 -2.00 -5.28 -4.74
C VAL A 124 -1.99 -6.51 -3.83
N THR A 125 -3.12 -7.21 -3.79
CA THR A 125 -3.28 -8.46 -3.06
C THR A 125 -3.16 -9.64 -4.03
N PRO A 126 -2.24 -10.60 -3.82
CA PRO A 126 -2.23 -11.83 -4.60
C PRO A 126 -3.58 -12.55 -4.46
N ALA A 127 -4.15 -13.06 -5.56
CA ALA A 127 -5.42 -13.78 -5.47
C ALA A 127 -5.27 -15.15 -4.77
N LYS A 128 -4.05 -15.68 -4.71
CA LYS A 128 -3.68 -16.97 -4.09
C LYS A 128 -2.52 -16.76 -3.12
N GLY A 129 -2.68 -17.23 -1.88
CA GLY A 129 -1.67 -17.19 -0.81
C GLY A 129 -1.90 -16.06 0.20
N ASP A 130 -1.57 -16.33 1.47
CA ASP A 130 -1.40 -15.45 2.66
C ASP A 130 -2.27 -14.17 2.80
N THR A 131 -3.39 -14.09 2.09
CA THR A 131 -4.42 -13.05 2.20
C THR A 131 -5.29 -13.24 3.42
N ASP A 132 -5.33 -14.45 3.96
CA ASP A 132 -6.16 -14.79 5.11
C ASP A 132 -5.32 -14.58 6.35
N GLY A 133 -5.38 -13.38 6.93
CA GLY A 133 -4.64 -12.92 8.10
C GLY A 133 -4.26 -14.05 9.05
N ALA A 134 -3.10 -14.65 8.80
CA ALA A 134 -2.74 -15.90 9.43
C ALA A 134 -2.66 -15.69 10.93
N VAL A 135 -3.12 -16.68 11.69
CA VAL A 135 -2.94 -16.65 13.14
C VAL A 135 -1.44 -16.74 13.41
N MET A 136 -0.89 -15.68 13.99
CA MET A 136 0.50 -15.60 14.43
C MET A 136 0.56 -15.82 15.93
N ALA A 137 1.57 -16.56 16.37
CA ALA A 137 1.90 -16.74 17.77
C ALA A 137 3.26 -16.09 18.03
N LEU A 138 3.31 -15.08 18.90
CA LEU A 138 4.51 -14.33 19.23
C LEU A 138 4.85 -14.54 20.70
N ALA A 139 6.01 -15.09 20.99
CA ALA A 139 6.58 -15.11 22.33
C ALA A 139 6.82 -13.68 22.86
N GLY A 140 7.05 -13.55 24.17
CA GLY A 140 7.36 -12.26 24.76
C GLY A 140 8.59 -11.64 24.12
N LYS A 141 8.52 -10.35 23.74
CA LYS A 141 9.58 -9.61 23.03
C LYS A 141 9.91 -10.12 21.62
N GLU A 142 9.15 -11.06 21.08
CA GLU A 142 9.34 -11.56 19.72
C GLU A 142 8.73 -10.61 18.67
N SER A 143 9.34 -10.55 17.50
CA SER A 143 8.82 -9.83 16.34
C SER A 143 8.37 -10.80 15.24
N SER A 144 7.27 -10.49 14.59
CA SER A 144 6.78 -11.25 13.44
C SER A 144 7.73 -11.15 12.25
N THR A 145 7.63 -12.08 11.31
CA THR A 145 8.20 -11.88 9.97
C THR A 145 7.59 -10.62 9.34
N PRO A 146 8.39 -9.73 8.72
CA PRO A 146 7.86 -8.57 8.03
C PRO A 146 6.96 -8.97 6.85
N LYS A 147 5.79 -8.37 6.75
CA LYS A 147 4.85 -8.57 5.64
C LYS A 147 4.89 -7.36 4.69
N ASN A 148 5.14 -7.62 3.41
CA ASN A 148 5.22 -6.58 2.40
C ASN A 148 3.87 -6.35 1.72
N PHE A 149 3.55 -5.08 1.52
CA PHE A 149 2.37 -4.57 0.82
C PHE A 149 2.84 -3.70 -0.34
N TYR A 150 2.25 -3.92 -1.52
CA TYR A 150 2.70 -3.34 -2.77
C TYR A 150 1.67 -2.35 -3.29
N PHE A 151 2.05 -1.12 -3.58
CA PHE A 151 1.15 -0.09 -4.09
C PHE A 151 1.67 0.49 -5.40
N THR A 152 0.89 0.36 -6.46
CA THR A 152 1.27 0.75 -7.82
C THR A 152 0.69 2.08 -8.28
N THR A 153 -0.37 2.56 -7.61
CA THR A 153 -1.11 3.76 -8.03
C THR A 153 -0.86 4.98 -7.16
N LEU A 154 -0.12 4.84 -6.05
CA LEU A 154 0.15 5.94 -5.11
C LEU A 154 1.09 7.02 -5.68
N THR A 155 1.93 6.63 -6.61
CA THR A 155 2.99 7.47 -7.19
C THR A 155 2.64 7.92 -8.59
N LEU A 156 1.38 7.81 -9.05
CA LEU A 156 1.03 8.25 -10.40
C LEU A 156 1.16 9.77 -10.55
N ASP A 157 0.74 10.50 -9.52
CA ASP A 157 0.77 11.95 -9.51
C ASP A 157 2.00 12.46 -8.73
N PRO A 158 2.76 13.43 -9.27
CA PRO A 158 3.81 14.11 -8.54
C PRO A 158 3.26 14.86 -7.30
N GLY A 159 4.04 14.89 -6.22
CA GLY A 159 3.65 15.60 -5.00
C GLY A 159 4.36 15.13 -3.74
N ASP A 160 4.07 15.80 -2.62
CA ASP A 160 4.53 15.42 -1.30
C ASP A 160 3.42 14.66 -0.56
N TYR A 161 3.77 13.51 0.00
CA TYR A 161 2.82 12.58 0.60
C TYR A 161 3.25 12.16 2.01
N ALA A 162 2.30 11.66 2.79
CA ALA A 162 2.54 10.94 4.02
C ALA A 162 1.76 9.62 4.03
N LEU A 163 2.43 8.51 4.32
CA LEU A 163 1.80 7.21 4.58
C LEU A 163 1.65 7.02 6.09
N GLN A 164 0.45 6.66 6.51
CA GLN A 164 0.19 6.18 7.86
C GLN A 164 -0.53 4.84 7.80
N VAL A 165 -0.14 3.93 8.69
CA VAL A 165 -0.73 2.60 8.78
C VAL A 165 -1.43 2.50 10.12
N ALA A 166 -2.65 1.98 10.12
CA ALA A 166 -3.38 1.66 11.33
C ALA A 166 -3.69 0.17 11.35
N TYR A 167 -3.38 -0.49 12.45
CA TYR A 167 -3.59 -1.91 12.68
C TYR A 167 -4.60 -2.09 13.82
N LYS A 168 -5.71 -2.78 13.56
CA LYS A 168 -6.70 -3.18 14.56
C LYS A 168 -6.36 -4.59 15.04
N PRO A 169 -5.61 -4.74 16.16
CA PRO A 169 -5.24 -6.05 16.69
C PRO A 169 -6.48 -6.87 17.06
N ARG A 170 -6.40 -8.17 16.76
CA ARG A 170 -7.37 -9.17 17.22
C ARG A 170 -6.61 -10.25 17.97
N ILE A 171 -6.59 -10.15 19.30
CA ILE A 171 -5.87 -11.08 20.15
C ILE A 171 -6.79 -12.26 20.49
N LEU A 172 -6.27 -13.47 20.31
CA LEU A 172 -6.96 -14.73 20.56
C LEU A 172 -6.48 -15.28 21.92
N GLU A 173 -7.25 -15.04 22.99
CA GLU A 173 -6.99 -15.55 24.33
C GLU A 173 -8.04 -16.59 24.70
N GLY A 174 -7.75 -17.87 24.41
CA GLY A 174 -8.69 -18.96 24.64
C GLY A 174 -9.87 -18.91 23.67
N LYS A 175 -11.11 -18.88 24.18
CA LYS A 175 -12.33 -18.77 23.37
C LYS A 175 -12.75 -17.32 23.12
N ASP A 176 -12.17 -16.38 23.86
CA ASP A 176 -12.54 -14.97 23.78
C ASP A 176 -11.59 -14.21 22.86
N THR A 177 -12.18 -13.34 22.05
CA THR A 177 -11.43 -12.36 21.25
C THR A 177 -11.44 -11.06 22.02
N SER A 178 -10.26 -10.61 22.48
CA SER A 178 -10.16 -9.28 23.05
C SER A 178 -9.85 -8.29 21.93
N GLU A 179 -10.78 -7.33 21.72
CA GLU A 179 -10.46 -6.16 20.92
C GLU A 179 -9.51 -5.27 21.72
N GLN A 180 -8.39 -4.93 21.11
CA GLN A 180 -7.45 -3.92 21.63
C GLN A 180 -7.59 -2.64 20.83
N ASP A 181 -7.12 -1.54 21.43
CA ASP A 181 -7.05 -0.26 20.75
C ASP A 181 -6.23 -0.35 19.47
N GLN A 182 -6.62 0.45 18.49
CA GLN A 182 -5.95 0.51 17.21
C GLN A 182 -4.52 1.05 17.38
N ILE A 183 -3.55 0.33 16.82
CA ILE A 183 -2.15 0.75 16.78
C ILE A 183 -1.94 1.58 15.53
N ILE A 184 -1.53 2.83 15.67
CA ILE A 184 -1.32 3.76 14.55
C ILE A 184 0.18 4.05 14.43
N SER A 185 0.75 3.90 13.24
CA SER A 185 2.14 4.23 12.99
C SER A 185 2.38 5.74 13.03
N ALA A 186 3.63 6.15 13.26
CA ALA A 186 4.07 7.48 12.87
C ALA A 186 3.88 7.68 11.34
N PRO A 187 3.58 8.90 10.88
CA PRO A 187 3.48 9.19 9.46
C PRO A 187 4.86 9.14 8.80
N ILE A 188 4.97 8.41 7.67
CA ILE A 188 6.18 8.33 6.86
C ILE A 188 6.02 9.25 5.67
N ASN A 189 6.85 10.28 5.63
CA ASN A 189 6.83 11.28 4.56
C ASN A 189 7.65 10.80 3.35
N PHE A 190 7.11 10.99 2.16
CA PHE A 190 7.82 10.73 0.90
C PHE A 190 7.40 11.71 -0.19
N LYS A 191 8.21 11.82 -1.23
CA LYS A 191 7.98 12.69 -2.38
C LYS A 191 7.90 11.89 -3.67
N VAL A 192 7.01 12.27 -4.56
CA VAL A 192 6.91 11.74 -5.93
C VAL A 192 7.37 12.84 -6.90
N ALA A 193 8.49 12.62 -7.58
CA ALA A 193 9.10 13.62 -8.46
C ALA A 193 9.99 12.99 -9.55
N GLY A 194 10.31 13.79 -10.57
CA GLY A 194 11.13 13.39 -11.70
C GLY A 194 10.34 12.78 -12.86
N GLU A 195 11.05 12.19 -13.81
CA GLU A 195 10.45 11.58 -15.00
C GLU A 195 9.66 10.32 -14.63
N PRO A 196 8.45 10.14 -15.20
CA PRO A 196 7.68 8.91 -15.05
C PRO A 196 8.49 7.69 -15.49
N MET A 197 8.50 6.63 -14.69
CA MET A 197 9.20 5.40 -15.08
C MET A 197 8.41 4.61 -16.10
N TRP A 198 7.11 4.46 -15.88
CA TRP A 198 6.24 3.63 -16.69
C TRP A 198 4.83 4.18 -16.69
N LYS A 199 4.11 3.95 -17.80
CA LYS A 199 2.67 4.15 -17.85
C LYS A 199 1.93 2.95 -17.28
N ARG A 200 0.84 3.22 -16.58
CA ARG A 200 -0.03 2.23 -15.96
C ARG A 200 -1.48 2.53 -16.25
N ASP A 201 -2.30 1.51 -16.22
CA ASP A 201 -3.75 1.69 -16.23
C ASP A 201 -4.27 2.17 -14.85
N ARG A 202 -5.59 2.31 -14.76
CA ARG A 202 -6.28 2.74 -13.54
C ARG A 202 -6.09 1.78 -12.36
N ASP A 203 -5.88 0.51 -12.64
CA ASP A 203 -5.68 -0.55 -11.64
C ASP A 203 -4.20 -0.68 -11.22
N GLY A 204 -3.33 0.15 -11.83
CA GLY A 204 -1.90 0.19 -11.56
C GLY A 204 -1.13 -0.95 -12.21
N VAL A 205 -1.72 -1.61 -13.21
CA VAL A 205 -1.07 -2.61 -14.05
C VAL A 205 -0.27 -1.86 -15.12
N LEU A 206 0.96 -2.31 -15.36
CA LEU A 206 1.82 -1.82 -16.43
C LEU A 206 1.09 -1.96 -17.78
N LEU A 207 1.12 -0.92 -18.62
CA LEU A 207 0.52 -1.01 -19.95
C LEU A 207 1.26 -2.01 -20.84
N GLN A 208 0.56 -2.56 -21.82
CA GLN A 208 1.11 -3.54 -22.77
C GLN A 208 2.33 -2.97 -23.51
N GLU A 209 2.27 -1.72 -23.94
CA GLU A 209 3.32 -1.05 -24.70
C GLU A 209 4.60 -0.89 -23.86
N GLU A 210 4.44 -0.61 -22.57
CA GLU A 210 5.57 -0.48 -21.64
C GLU A 210 6.24 -1.84 -21.37
N ALA A 211 5.45 -2.92 -21.29
CA ALA A 211 5.98 -4.27 -21.18
C ALA A 211 6.77 -4.67 -22.44
N ILE A 212 6.27 -4.34 -23.63
CA ILE A 212 6.99 -4.55 -24.91
C ILE A 212 8.30 -3.76 -24.92
N ALA A 213 8.25 -2.48 -24.55
CA ALA A 213 9.42 -1.61 -24.53
C ALA A 213 10.51 -2.15 -23.58
N LEU A 214 10.13 -2.66 -22.40
CA LEU A 214 11.04 -3.31 -21.47
C LEU A 214 11.68 -4.57 -22.07
N ALA A 215 10.89 -5.44 -22.71
CA ALA A 215 11.40 -6.65 -23.34
C ALA A 215 12.37 -6.34 -24.49
N GLN A 216 12.04 -5.36 -25.34
CA GLN A 216 12.88 -4.95 -26.46
C GLN A 216 14.17 -4.28 -26.00
N ALA A 217 14.10 -3.43 -24.97
CA ALA A 217 15.27 -2.81 -24.36
C ALA A 217 16.22 -3.85 -23.75
N ASP A 218 15.68 -4.90 -23.12
CA ASP A 218 16.48 -6.02 -22.58
C ASP A 218 17.12 -6.86 -23.70
N TYR A 219 16.39 -7.08 -24.80
CA TYR A 219 16.89 -7.86 -25.94
C TYR A 219 17.98 -7.13 -26.74
N ALA A 220 17.91 -5.80 -26.82
CA ALA A 220 18.89 -4.92 -27.46
C ALA A 220 19.21 -5.24 -28.93
N LYS A 221 18.26 -5.86 -29.65
CA LYS A 221 18.40 -6.29 -31.05
C LYS A 221 17.09 -6.08 -31.82
N PRO A 222 17.14 -5.99 -33.17
CA PRO A 222 15.94 -5.93 -33.99
C PRO A 222 15.02 -7.13 -33.78
N VAL A 223 13.72 -6.88 -33.77
CA VAL A 223 12.67 -7.88 -33.57
C VAL A 223 11.77 -7.86 -34.80
N GLU A 224 11.45 -9.04 -35.34
CA GLU A 224 10.56 -9.18 -36.50
C GLU A 224 9.09 -9.08 -36.09
N LYS A 225 8.73 -9.78 -35.00
CA LYS A 225 7.35 -9.83 -34.48
C LYS A 225 7.35 -9.79 -32.95
N VAL A 226 6.33 -9.15 -32.40
CA VAL A 226 6.08 -9.11 -30.96
C VAL A 226 4.68 -9.64 -30.68
N GLU A 227 4.57 -10.57 -29.73
CA GLU A 227 3.31 -11.04 -29.18
C GLU A 227 3.30 -10.84 -27.67
N THR A 228 2.14 -10.54 -27.10
CA THR A 228 2.00 -10.30 -25.67
C THR A 228 0.73 -10.89 -25.12
N GLN A 229 0.80 -11.42 -23.90
CA GLN A 229 -0.35 -11.93 -23.18
C GLN A 229 -0.26 -11.52 -21.70
N LEU A 230 -1.34 -10.92 -21.18
CA LEU A 230 -1.50 -10.70 -19.74
C LEU A 230 -2.07 -11.98 -19.11
N ARG A 231 -1.42 -12.48 -18.06
CA ARG A 231 -1.84 -13.70 -17.36
C ARG A 231 -1.67 -13.56 -15.85
N GLU A 232 -2.40 -14.35 -15.09
CA GLU A 232 -2.15 -14.52 -13.66
C GLU A 232 -1.10 -15.61 -13.43
N ASN A 233 -0.14 -15.35 -12.55
CA ASN A 233 0.83 -16.33 -12.12
C ASN A 233 0.28 -17.25 -10.99
N GLU A 234 1.12 -18.12 -10.46
CA GLU A 234 0.73 -19.09 -9.41
C GLU A 234 0.23 -18.41 -8.13
N MET A 235 0.67 -17.18 -7.85
CA MET A 235 0.23 -16.36 -6.72
C MET A 235 -1.03 -15.54 -7.05
N GLY A 236 -1.57 -15.64 -8.27
CA GLY A 236 -2.70 -14.82 -8.71
C GLY A 236 -2.33 -13.35 -8.88
N LEU A 237 -1.07 -13.06 -9.20
CA LEU A 237 -0.61 -11.72 -9.60
C LEU A 237 -0.48 -11.65 -11.12
N LEU A 238 -0.82 -10.50 -11.70
CA LEU A 238 -0.70 -10.27 -13.13
C LEU A 238 0.76 -10.15 -13.58
N GLU A 239 1.07 -10.80 -14.70
CA GLU A 239 2.35 -10.72 -15.41
C GLU A 239 2.12 -10.66 -16.92
N TRP A 240 2.97 -9.91 -17.60
CA TRP A 240 3.04 -9.88 -19.05
C TRP A 240 4.00 -10.97 -19.52
N LEU A 241 3.48 -11.89 -20.32
CA LEU A 241 4.26 -12.79 -21.17
C LEU A 241 4.51 -12.05 -22.49
N VAL A 242 5.75 -11.68 -22.76
CA VAL A 242 6.16 -11.00 -24.00
C VAL A 242 7.05 -11.92 -24.82
N THR A 243 6.63 -12.21 -26.03
CA THR A 243 7.31 -13.09 -26.97
C THR A 243 7.86 -12.25 -28.11
N LEU A 244 9.19 -12.26 -28.29
CA LEU A 244 9.89 -11.57 -29.37
C LEU A 244 10.40 -12.60 -30.38
N GLU A 245 10.00 -12.45 -31.64
CA GLU A 245 10.55 -13.21 -32.76
C GLU A 245 11.78 -12.51 -33.31
N LYS A 246 12.90 -13.23 -33.31
CA LYS A 246 14.20 -12.73 -33.75
C LYS A 246 14.22 -12.65 -35.27
N THR A 247 14.98 -11.69 -35.81
CA THR A 247 15.25 -11.67 -37.24
C THR A 247 16.04 -12.93 -37.66
N PRO A 248 15.92 -13.37 -38.93
CA PRO A 248 16.69 -14.51 -39.43
C PRO A 248 18.21 -14.32 -39.27
N ALA A 249 18.70 -13.09 -39.38
CA ALA A 249 20.11 -12.74 -39.20
C ALA A 249 20.62 -12.99 -37.77
N ASP A 250 19.74 -12.91 -36.76
CA ASP A 250 20.07 -13.19 -35.36
C ASP A 250 19.88 -14.67 -34.97
N THR A 251 19.35 -15.49 -35.89
CA THR A 251 19.07 -16.91 -35.66
C THR A 251 20.20 -17.76 -36.22
N ILE A 252 21.39 -17.68 -35.58
CA ILE A 252 22.57 -18.45 -35.98
C ILE A 252 22.67 -19.72 -35.11
N GLY A 253 22.93 -20.87 -35.74
CA GLY A 253 23.40 -22.07 -35.03
C GLY A 253 22.36 -22.78 -34.18
N GLY A 254 21.11 -22.88 -34.63
CA GLY A 254 20.06 -23.65 -33.96
C GLY A 254 19.53 -23.02 -32.67
N GLN A 255 19.81 -21.75 -32.42
CA GLN A 255 19.14 -21.00 -31.36
C GLN A 255 17.64 -20.86 -31.68
N SER A 256 16.80 -20.86 -30.64
CA SER A 256 15.38 -20.57 -30.77
C SER A 256 15.17 -19.24 -31.54
N PRO A 257 14.31 -19.21 -32.57
CA PRO A 257 13.92 -17.98 -33.26
C PRO A 257 13.07 -17.08 -32.37
N VAL A 258 12.68 -17.55 -31.19
CA VAL A 258 11.83 -16.84 -30.25
C VAL A 258 12.54 -16.62 -28.93
N LYS A 259 12.40 -15.42 -28.37
CA LYS A 259 12.79 -15.07 -27.01
C LYS A 259 11.53 -14.70 -26.22
N VAL A 260 11.41 -15.23 -25.00
CA VAL A 260 10.24 -15.02 -24.14
C VAL A 260 10.68 -14.29 -22.87
N TYR A 261 9.89 -13.31 -22.44
CA TYR A 261 10.05 -12.54 -21.22
C TYR A 261 8.81 -12.64 -20.35
N LEU A 262 9.01 -12.81 -19.05
CA LEU A 262 7.98 -12.66 -18.05
C LEU A 262 8.24 -11.37 -17.30
N ILE A 263 7.31 -10.44 -17.38
CA ILE A 263 7.43 -9.11 -16.80
C ILE A 263 6.35 -8.96 -15.75
N ASN A 264 6.74 -8.74 -14.50
CA ASN A 264 5.79 -8.48 -13.43
C ASN A 264 5.01 -7.19 -13.75
N ALA A 265 3.68 -7.29 -13.89
CA ALA A 265 2.88 -6.17 -14.35
C ALA A 265 2.77 -5.05 -13.29
N TYR A 266 3.19 -5.29 -12.05
CA TYR A 266 3.16 -4.28 -10.99
C TYR A 266 4.52 -3.61 -10.78
N SER A 267 5.62 -4.34 -10.90
CA SER A 267 6.98 -3.81 -10.63
C SER A 267 7.79 -3.49 -11.88
N GLY A 268 7.35 -3.90 -13.07
CA GLY A 268 8.14 -3.75 -14.31
C GLY A 268 9.42 -4.58 -14.33
N ARG A 269 9.60 -5.49 -13.37
CA ARG A 269 10.79 -6.37 -13.30
C ARG A 269 10.65 -7.52 -14.29
N ILE A 270 11.72 -7.76 -15.04
CA ILE A 270 11.87 -8.91 -15.92
C ILE A 270 12.37 -10.09 -15.08
N PHE A 271 11.63 -11.19 -15.07
CA PHE A 271 12.11 -12.47 -14.52
C PHE A 271 12.94 -13.16 -15.60
N ARG A 272 14.26 -13.05 -15.47
CA ARG A 272 15.20 -13.86 -16.23
C ARG A 272 15.26 -15.24 -15.57
N ASP A 273 15.29 -16.31 -16.36
CA ASP A 273 15.50 -17.70 -15.91
C ASP A 273 14.30 -18.52 -15.45
N GLN A 274 13.22 -18.52 -16.24
CA GLN A 274 12.61 -19.82 -16.50
C GLN A 274 13.11 -20.27 -17.87
N LYS A 275 13.98 -21.31 -17.89
CA LYS A 275 14.05 -22.24 -19.03
C LYS A 275 12.59 -22.41 -19.47
N ALA A 276 12.28 -22.20 -20.73
CA ALA A 276 10.93 -22.30 -21.28
C ALA A 276 10.39 -23.74 -21.09
N VAL A 277 10.05 -24.11 -19.87
CA VAL A 277 9.49 -25.39 -19.48
C VAL A 277 8.00 -25.18 -19.64
N GLY A 278 7.48 -25.59 -20.80
CA GLY A 278 6.03 -25.62 -21.03
C GLY A 278 5.42 -24.36 -21.63
N ALA A 279 6.21 -23.46 -22.23
CA ALA A 279 5.66 -22.60 -23.28
C ALA A 279 5.36 -23.50 -24.48
N THR A 280 4.27 -24.27 -24.41
CA THR A 280 3.64 -24.84 -25.58
C THR A 280 3.50 -23.68 -26.55
N PRO A 281 4.10 -23.75 -27.75
CA PRO A 281 3.86 -22.75 -28.77
C PRO A 281 2.34 -22.59 -28.84
N LEU A 282 1.85 -21.36 -28.66
CA LEU A 282 0.45 -21.08 -28.96
C LEU A 282 0.19 -21.69 -30.34
N PRO A 283 -0.80 -22.60 -30.48
CA PRO A 283 -1.05 -23.22 -31.76
C PRO A 283 -1.21 -22.09 -32.75
N ASN A 284 -0.30 -22.08 -33.73
CA ASN A 284 -0.26 -21.14 -34.82
C ASN A 284 -1.71 -20.96 -35.28
N GLN A 285 -2.34 -19.83 -34.96
CA GLN A 285 -3.61 -19.45 -35.57
C GLN A 285 -3.26 -19.09 -37.01
N ALA A 286 -2.91 -20.11 -37.78
CA ALA A 286 -2.88 -20.07 -39.22
C ALA A 286 -4.25 -19.56 -39.61
N ALA A 287 -4.26 -18.36 -40.20
CA ALA A 287 -5.39 -17.81 -40.91
C ALA A 287 -5.97 -18.92 -41.78
N LYS A 288 -7.14 -19.43 -41.37
CA LYS A 288 -7.89 -20.39 -42.18
C LYS A 288 -8.44 -19.59 -43.36
N PRO A 289 -8.03 -19.85 -44.61
CA PRO A 289 -8.64 -19.20 -45.75
C PRO A 289 -10.03 -19.82 -45.96
N GLY A 290 -11.08 -18.99 -45.88
CA GLY A 290 -12.37 -19.25 -46.50
C GLY A 290 -13.33 -20.24 -45.81
N ALA A 291 -14.36 -19.70 -45.18
CA ALA A 291 -15.72 -20.21 -45.38
C ALA A 291 -16.65 -19.00 -45.52
N ALA A 292 -17.05 -18.72 -46.75
CA ALA A 292 -18.17 -17.83 -47.04
C ALA A 292 -19.41 -18.41 -46.35
N GLN A 293 -19.98 -17.68 -45.39
CA GLN A 293 -21.36 -17.82 -45.00
C GLN A 293 -22.03 -16.47 -45.16
N SER A 294 -22.66 -16.33 -46.32
CA SER A 294 -23.81 -15.45 -46.54
C SER A 294 -24.87 -15.80 -45.50
N ALA A 295 -25.09 -14.90 -44.54
CA ALA A 295 -26.33 -14.83 -43.78
C ALA A 295 -26.94 -13.46 -44.08
N ALA A 296 -28.12 -13.49 -44.70
CA ALA A 296 -28.91 -12.34 -45.05
C ALA A 296 -29.23 -11.47 -43.82
N PRO A 297 -29.20 -10.13 -43.92
CA PRO A 297 -29.68 -9.28 -42.86
C PRO A 297 -31.21 -9.38 -42.76
N ALA A 298 -31.67 -9.81 -41.58
CA ALA A 298 -33.07 -9.69 -41.18
C ALA A 298 -33.49 -8.21 -41.18
N ALA A 299 -34.71 -7.98 -41.66
CA ALA A 299 -35.32 -6.67 -41.88
C ALA A 299 -35.28 -5.76 -40.65
N GLN A 300 -34.76 -4.54 -40.83
CA GLN A 300 -34.99 -3.42 -39.92
C GLN A 300 -36.45 -2.95 -40.01
N PRO A 301 -37.13 -2.65 -38.89
CA PRO A 301 -38.36 -1.89 -38.92
C PRO A 301 -38.11 -0.43 -39.31
N LYS A 302 -38.93 0.04 -40.24
CA LYS A 302 -39.07 1.40 -40.79
C LYS A 302 -39.10 2.48 -39.71
N PRO A 303 -38.21 3.49 -39.74
CA PRO A 303 -38.37 4.71 -38.95
C PRO A 303 -39.56 5.54 -39.46
N ALA A 304 -40.41 5.98 -38.54
CA ALA A 304 -41.49 6.93 -38.80
C ALA A 304 -40.92 8.32 -39.14
N ALA A 305 -41.66 9.04 -39.98
CA ALA A 305 -41.31 10.33 -40.57
C ALA A 305 -40.97 11.40 -39.53
N ALA A 306 -39.91 12.16 -39.81
CA ALA A 306 -39.54 13.36 -39.08
C ALA A 306 -40.54 14.50 -39.33
N PRO A 307 -40.92 15.29 -38.31
CA PRO A 307 -41.60 16.57 -38.51
C PRO A 307 -40.63 17.67 -38.96
N ALA A 308 -41.20 18.65 -39.67
CA ALA A 308 -40.57 19.72 -40.42
C ALA A 308 -39.66 20.67 -39.59
N PRO A 309 -38.65 21.30 -40.22
CA PRO A 309 -37.78 22.26 -39.56
C PRO A 309 -38.48 23.59 -39.28
N ALA A 310 -38.43 24.02 -38.01
CA ALA A 310 -38.77 25.37 -37.60
C ALA A 310 -37.63 26.35 -37.93
N ALA A 311 -38.02 27.59 -38.21
CA ALA A 311 -37.21 28.68 -38.74
C ALA A 311 -35.95 29.03 -37.93
N GLN A 312 -34.86 29.31 -38.65
CA GLN A 312 -33.64 29.92 -38.11
C GLN A 312 -33.83 31.43 -37.87
N PRO A 313 -33.36 31.99 -36.75
CA PRO A 313 -33.16 33.43 -36.63
C PRO A 313 -31.82 33.83 -37.27
N VAL A 314 -31.89 34.90 -38.05
CA VAL A 314 -30.78 35.64 -38.67
C VAL A 314 -29.85 36.17 -37.57
N VAL A 315 -28.54 35.88 -37.66
CA VAL A 315 -27.52 36.54 -36.83
C VAL A 315 -26.49 37.21 -37.73
N SER A 316 -26.24 38.47 -37.36
CA SER A 316 -25.53 39.50 -38.10
C SER A 316 -24.03 39.27 -38.29
N ALA A 317 -23.55 39.86 -39.39
CA ALA A 317 -22.21 40.30 -39.82
C ALA A 317 -20.94 40.05 -38.95
N PRO A 318 -19.78 39.82 -39.60
CA PRO A 318 -18.49 39.66 -38.93
C PRO A 318 -17.91 40.99 -38.44
N VAL A 319 -17.53 41.04 -37.16
CA VAL A 319 -16.79 42.15 -36.56
C VAL A 319 -15.28 41.91 -36.72
N LYS A 320 -14.64 42.94 -37.26
CA LYS A 320 -13.19 43.17 -37.45
C LYS A 320 -12.35 42.81 -36.20
N PRO A 321 -11.19 42.14 -36.34
CA PRO A 321 -10.29 41.91 -35.20
C PRO A 321 -9.68 43.23 -34.70
N ALA A 322 -9.88 43.50 -33.41
CA ALA A 322 -9.21 44.59 -32.69
C ALA A 322 -7.80 44.15 -32.24
N ALA A 323 -6.90 45.13 -32.22
CA ALA A 323 -5.47 45.00 -32.04
C ALA A 323 -5.04 44.33 -30.72
N THR A 324 -3.94 43.59 -30.81
CA THR A 324 -3.17 43.00 -29.71
C THR A 324 -2.70 44.09 -28.73
N PRO A 325 -2.93 43.96 -27.42
CA PRO A 325 -2.33 44.86 -26.44
C PRO A 325 -0.84 44.53 -26.27
N VAL A 326 -0.01 45.56 -26.38
CA VAL A 326 1.41 45.56 -26.05
C VAL A 326 1.59 45.26 -24.57
N ALA A 327 2.44 44.28 -24.26
CA ALA A 327 2.78 43.89 -22.89
C ALA A 327 3.45 45.05 -22.14
N ALA A 328 2.95 45.34 -20.94
CA ALA A 328 3.56 46.29 -20.02
C ALA A 328 4.90 45.73 -19.45
N PRO A 329 5.90 46.58 -19.19
CA PRO A 329 7.20 46.16 -18.70
C PRO A 329 7.11 45.55 -17.29
N GLN A 330 7.71 44.37 -17.13
CA GLN A 330 7.90 43.68 -15.85
C GLN A 330 8.79 44.52 -14.92
N PRO A 331 8.39 44.78 -13.66
CA PRO A 331 9.26 45.43 -12.69
C PRO A 331 10.44 44.53 -12.31
N ALA A 332 11.63 45.13 -12.23
CA ALA A 332 12.87 44.49 -11.86
C ALA A 332 12.78 43.85 -10.46
N ALA A 333 13.25 42.62 -10.34
CA ALA A 333 13.29 41.87 -9.10
C ALA A 333 14.23 42.53 -8.08
N THR A 334 13.70 42.82 -6.90
CA THR A 334 14.47 43.27 -5.72
C THR A 334 15.37 42.13 -5.24
N PRO A 335 16.67 42.35 -4.98
CA PRO A 335 17.56 41.33 -4.44
C PRO A 335 17.11 40.87 -3.06
N ALA A 336 17.13 39.54 -2.85
CA ALA A 336 16.85 38.94 -1.55
C ALA A 336 17.95 39.30 -0.53
N PRO A 337 17.60 39.59 0.74
CA PRO A 337 18.58 39.89 1.78
C PRO A 337 19.46 38.67 2.09
N GLN A 338 20.76 38.93 2.12
CA GLN A 338 21.81 37.96 2.39
C GLN A 338 21.73 37.48 3.87
N PRO A 339 21.73 36.17 4.15
CA PRO A 339 21.67 35.67 5.52
C PRO A 339 22.91 36.07 6.32
N ALA A 340 22.69 36.64 7.50
CA ALA A 340 23.75 36.92 8.47
C ALA A 340 24.39 35.61 8.96
N ALA A 341 25.72 35.61 9.02
CA ALA A 341 26.52 34.48 9.48
C ALA A 341 26.14 34.08 10.92
N GLN A 342 25.84 32.79 11.11
CA GLN A 342 25.61 32.22 12.44
C GLN A 342 26.94 32.06 13.18
N PRO A 343 27.01 32.37 14.50
CA PRO A 343 28.21 32.18 15.30
C PRO A 343 28.52 30.69 15.49
N VAL A 344 29.79 30.34 15.27
CA VAL A 344 30.35 29.01 15.50
C VAL A 344 30.31 28.71 17.01
N VAL A 345 29.52 27.73 17.42
CA VAL A 345 29.50 27.22 18.79
C VAL A 345 30.55 26.13 18.91
N THR A 346 31.63 26.42 19.64
CA THR A 346 32.66 25.44 20.00
C THR A 346 32.11 24.46 21.03
N PRO A 347 32.10 23.14 20.77
CA PRO A 347 31.63 22.16 21.75
C PRO A 347 32.64 22.00 22.91
N ALA A 348 32.11 21.94 24.12
CA ALA A 348 32.88 21.68 25.34
C ALA A 348 33.36 20.21 25.39
N PRO A 349 34.55 19.94 25.97
CA PRO A 349 35.12 18.60 26.03
C PRO A 349 34.32 17.65 26.92
N THR A 350 34.02 16.48 26.38
CA THR A 350 33.38 15.36 27.09
C THR A 350 34.36 14.73 28.10
N PRO A 351 33.98 14.53 29.37
CA PRO A 351 34.83 13.84 30.32
C PRO A 351 34.91 12.34 30.01
N GLN A 352 36.14 11.82 29.90
CA GLN A 352 36.44 10.41 29.74
C GLN A 352 36.04 9.61 30.99
N ALA A 353 35.14 8.65 30.83
CA ALA A 353 34.84 7.66 31.84
C ALA A 353 35.95 6.59 31.89
N LYS A 354 36.49 6.36 33.08
CA LYS A 354 37.39 5.26 33.44
C LYS A 354 36.73 3.92 33.12
N ALA A 355 37.38 3.10 32.31
CA ALA A 355 37.04 1.70 32.14
C ALA A 355 37.62 0.88 33.30
N GLU A 356 36.75 0.31 34.14
CA GLU A 356 37.13 -0.75 35.09
C GLU A 356 37.10 -2.10 34.37
N THR A 357 38.27 -2.70 34.19
CA THR A 357 38.43 -4.05 33.66
C THR A 357 38.15 -5.05 34.77
N LYS A 358 36.97 -5.68 34.76
CA LYS A 358 36.68 -6.85 35.61
C LYS A 358 37.16 -8.11 34.89
N VAL A 359 38.23 -8.69 35.43
CA VAL A 359 38.76 -10.01 35.06
C VAL A 359 37.74 -11.07 35.45
N PHE A 360 37.28 -11.85 34.47
CA PHE A 360 36.38 -12.99 34.67
C PHE A 360 37.23 -14.27 34.72
N MET A 361 37.35 -14.88 35.91
CA MET A 361 37.88 -16.24 36.06
C MET A 361 36.75 -17.26 35.82
N PRO A 362 36.98 -18.32 35.03
CA PRO A 362 36.07 -19.46 34.97
C PRO A 362 36.43 -20.48 36.06
N ASP A 363 35.43 -21.03 36.74
CA ASP A 363 35.55 -22.11 37.72
C ASP A 363 34.30 -23.01 37.60
N PRO A 364 34.32 -24.26 38.12
CA PRO A 364 34.42 -25.45 37.28
C PRO A 364 33.10 -26.18 37.05
N VAL A 365 33.16 -27.07 36.04
CA VAL A 365 32.14 -28.05 35.64
C VAL A 365 31.77 -28.95 36.82
N ALA A 366 30.47 -29.00 37.14
CA ALA A 366 29.88 -29.99 38.03
C ALA A 366 29.02 -30.97 37.21
N ASP A 367 29.38 -32.26 37.31
CA ASP A 367 28.64 -33.43 36.86
C ASP A 367 27.20 -33.47 37.41
N VAL A 368 26.24 -33.83 36.55
CA VAL A 368 24.87 -34.21 36.95
C VAL A 368 24.43 -35.45 36.14
N PRO A 369 23.81 -36.45 36.79
CA PRO A 369 23.70 -37.81 36.27
C PRO A 369 22.55 -38.06 35.29
N VAL A 370 22.80 -39.07 34.45
CA VAL A 370 21.87 -39.69 33.50
C VAL A 370 20.78 -40.46 34.25
N GLY A 371 19.53 -40.01 34.14
CA GLY A 371 18.33 -40.71 34.60
C GLY A 371 17.38 -40.99 33.43
N GLY A 372 17.34 -42.24 32.98
CA GLY A 372 16.53 -42.70 31.86
C GLY A 372 15.03 -42.76 32.20
N LYS A 373 14.20 -42.43 31.19
CA LYS A 373 12.80 -42.85 31.12
C LYS A 373 12.54 -43.46 29.75
N THR A 374 12.29 -44.77 29.78
CA THR A 374 11.82 -45.61 28.68
C THR A 374 10.39 -45.22 28.29
N VAL A 375 10.17 -44.96 27.00
CA VAL A 375 8.85 -44.81 26.37
C VAL A 375 8.52 -46.13 25.66
N PRO A 376 7.32 -46.72 25.84
CA PRO A 376 6.94 -47.95 25.16
C PRO A 376 6.63 -47.71 23.66
N PRO A 377 6.90 -48.70 22.79
CA PRO A 377 6.66 -48.58 21.35
C PRO A 377 5.16 -48.59 20.99
N ALA A 378 4.82 -47.75 20.01
CA ALA A 378 3.49 -47.64 19.43
C ALA A 378 3.07 -48.91 18.68
N ALA A 379 1.80 -49.29 18.84
CA ALA A 379 1.17 -50.42 18.16
C ALA A 379 0.99 -50.14 16.64
N PRO A 380 1.15 -51.15 15.77
CA PRO A 380 0.90 -51.00 14.34
C PRO A 380 -0.61 -50.92 14.03
N PRO A 381 -1.02 -50.19 12.96
CA PRO A 381 -2.41 -50.08 12.57
C PRO A 381 -2.96 -51.40 12.01
N ALA A 382 -4.18 -51.73 12.42
CA ALA A 382 -4.93 -52.89 11.96
C ALA A 382 -5.29 -52.79 10.47
N ALA A 383 -5.03 -53.87 9.75
CA ALA A 383 -5.46 -54.08 8.38
C ALA A 383 -7.00 -54.17 8.32
N GLY A 384 -7.63 -53.20 7.67
CA GLY A 384 -9.04 -53.24 7.30
C GLY A 384 -9.25 -54.19 6.13
N ALA A 385 -10.07 -55.21 6.36
CA ALA A 385 -10.43 -56.24 5.41
C ALA A 385 -11.27 -55.69 4.24
N ALA A 386 -10.91 -56.12 3.05
CA ALA A 386 -11.79 -56.15 1.89
C ALA A 386 -12.91 -57.18 2.11
N LYS A 387 -14.15 -56.84 1.75
CA LYS A 387 -15.18 -57.78 1.30
C LYS A 387 -16.23 -57.05 0.44
N ASN A 388 -16.38 -57.59 -0.77
CA ASN A 388 -17.42 -57.46 -1.80
C ASN A 388 -17.61 -56.12 -2.51
#